data_AF-A0AAW8EA94-F1
#
_entry.id   AF-A0AAW8EA94-F1
#
_cell.length_a   1.000
_cell.length_b   1.000
_cell.length_c   1.000
_cell.angle_alpha   90.00
_cell.angle_beta   90.00
_cell.angle_gamma   90.00
#
_symmetry.space_group_name_H-M   'P 1'
#
loop_
_entity.id
_entity.type
_entity.pdbx_description
1 polymer ?
#
loop_
_entity_poly.entity_id
_entity_poly.type
_entity_poly.pdbx_seq_one_letter_code
_entity_poly.pdbx_strand_id
1 'polypeptide(L)'
;MTTASAQRLVAAGFGGVAVAFLLAGCVNTRTTTTSLADTSSSSKGAEIVTESDESSRQRRARLRMELASGYFEQGQTTVALDEIKQALAADPNNADAYNLRGLVYMRLEDAGLAEDSFRRAIAINPRDPNVRHNYGWLLCQQNRYGDATQQFTEALAVPSYTDHAKTLMTQGVCQLRAGQRAEAERSLMKAYEIDAGNPVVGFNLASLLAQREEWSRAQFYIRRVNNSPSASAETLWLGIKIERRLNNREAVAQLGGQLQRRFPQSREAIAYERGNFND
;
A
#
# COMPACT_ATOMS: atom_id res chain seq x y z
N MET A 1 6.30 29.98 -42.88
CA MET A 1 7.28 29.56 -41.85
C MET A 1 6.95 30.38 -40.61
N THR A 2 6.48 29.90 -39.46
CA THR A 2 6.28 28.57 -38.87
C THR A 2 5.32 28.80 -37.69
N THR A 3 4.19 28.10 -37.65
CA THR A 3 3.25 28.07 -36.52
C THR A 3 3.75 27.08 -35.46
N ALA A 4 4.06 27.56 -34.25
CA ALA A 4 4.43 26.70 -33.13
C ALA A 4 3.18 26.38 -32.30
N SER A 5 2.69 25.14 -32.40
CA SER A 5 1.64 24.56 -31.57
C SER A 5 2.14 24.36 -30.14
N ALA A 6 1.47 24.99 -29.18
CA ALA A 6 1.61 24.69 -27.76
C ALA A 6 0.81 23.40 -27.43
N GLN A 7 1.51 22.28 -27.27
CA GLN A 7 0.92 21.06 -26.71
C GLN A 7 0.72 21.26 -25.20
N ARG A 8 -0.54 21.29 -24.77
CA ARG A 8 -0.93 21.20 -23.36
C ARG A 8 -0.71 19.76 -22.88
N LEU A 9 0.26 19.54 -22.01
CA LEU A 9 0.37 18.33 -21.20
C LEU A 9 -0.81 18.29 -20.22
N VAL A 10 -1.75 17.37 -20.46
CA VAL A 10 -2.77 17.00 -19.49
C VAL A 10 -2.10 16.07 -18.48
N ALA A 11 -1.72 16.61 -17.32
CA ALA A 11 -1.39 15.81 -16.16
C ALA A 11 -2.70 15.19 -15.63
N ALA A 12 -2.95 13.92 -15.97
CA ALA A 12 -4.03 13.16 -15.38
C ALA A 12 -3.73 12.95 -13.89
N GLY A 13 -4.41 13.72 -13.04
CA GLY A 13 -4.34 13.59 -11.59
C GLY A 13 -4.94 12.26 -11.13
N PHE A 14 -4.10 11.28 -10.87
CA PHE A 14 -4.45 10.09 -10.08
C PHE A 14 -4.43 10.50 -8.60
N GLY A 15 -5.56 10.99 -8.08
CA GLY A 15 -5.61 11.53 -6.73
C GLY A 15 -6.98 11.44 -6.11
N GLY A 16 -7.25 10.33 -5.42
CA GLY A 16 -8.43 10.21 -4.55
C GLY A 16 -8.42 8.92 -3.75
N VAL A 17 -8.47 7.77 -4.44
CA VAL A 17 -8.71 6.48 -3.77
C VAL A 17 -7.43 5.72 -3.43
N ALA A 18 -6.34 5.96 -4.16
CA ALA A 18 -5.14 5.13 -4.05
C ALA A 18 -4.26 5.40 -2.80
N VAL A 19 -4.34 6.57 -2.17
CA VAL A 19 -3.31 6.96 -1.20
C VAL A 19 -3.53 6.34 0.19
N ALA A 20 -4.77 6.24 0.68
CA ALA A 20 -5.02 5.77 2.06
C ALA A 20 -4.64 4.29 2.28
N PHE A 21 -4.83 3.42 1.28
CA PHE A 21 -4.50 2.00 1.39
C PHE A 21 -3.00 1.68 1.17
N LEU A 22 -2.23 2.61 0.61
CA LEU A 22 -0.79 2.44 0.37
C LEU A 22 0.07 2.96 1.53
N LEU A 23 -0.51 3.76 2.44
CA LEU A 23 0.21 4.41 3.55
C LEU A 23 0.25 3.61 4.85
N ALA A 24 -0.52 2.53 4.96
CA ALA A 24 -0.41 1.64 6.11
C ALA A 24 0.89 0.83 5.95
N GLY A 25 2.01 1.30 6.50
CA GLY A 25 3.26 0.52 6.54
C GLY A 25 3.05 -0.81 7.25
N CYS A 26 3.79 -1.86 6.87
CA CYS A 26 3.79 -3.10 7.65
C CYS A 26 4.62 -2.86 8.92
N VAL A 27 3.93 -2.77 10.07
CA VAL A 27 4.55 -2.82 11.39
C VAL A 27 4.47 -4.25 11.88
N ASN A 28 5.58 -4.79 12.36
CA ASN A 28 5.62 -6.15 12.90
C ASN A 28 5.02 -6.13 14.30
N THR A 29 3.71 -6.37 14.43
CA THR A 29 3.09 -6.58 15.74
C THR A 29 3.35 -8.03 16.17
N ARG A 30 4.38 -8.25 16.98
CA ARG A 30 4.49 -9.52 17.71
C ARG A 30 3.43 -9.52 18.79
N THR A 31 2.25 -10.00 18.47
CA THR A 31 1.27 -10.41 19.48
C THR A 31 1.85 -11.64 20.16
N THR A 32 2.36 -11.51 21.38
CA THR A 32 2.68 -12.65 22.24
C THR A 32 1.39 -13.30 22.69
N THR A 33 0.71 -14.02 21.80
CA THR A 33 -0.18 -15.11 22.20
C THR A 33 0.71 -16.28 22.56
N THR A 34 0.86 -16.54 23.86
CA THR A 34 1.39 -17.79 24.42
C THR A 34 0.48 -18.93 23.97
N SER A 35 0.71 -19.46 22.77
CA SER A 35 0.10 -20.69 22.29
C SER A 35 1.06 -21.84 22.61
N LEU A 36 0.68 -22.65 23.60
CA LEU A 36 1.30 -23.93 23.90
C LEU A 36 0.75 -24.98 22.92
N ALA A 37 1.40 -25.15 21.77
CA ALA A 37 1.42 -26.32 20.88
C ALA A 37 2.11 -25.90 19.56
N ASP A 38 3.02 -26.61 18.90
CA ASP A 38 3.18 -28.06 18.81
C ASP A 38 4.68 -28.39 18.61
N THR A 39 5.15 -29.44 19.27
CA THR A 39 6.55 -29.87 19.25
C THR A 39 6.74 -31.00 18.24
N SER A 40 7.42 -30.75 17.12
CA SER A 40 8.26 -31.77 16.46
C SER A 40 9.15 -31.18 15.36
N SER A 41 10.39 -30.83 15.71
CA SER A 41 11.55 -31.40 15.01
C SER A 41 12.84 -31.03 15.75
N SER A 42 13.74 -32.00 15.77
CA SER A 42 14.97 -32.08 16.53
C SER A 42 15.96 -30.95 16.24
N SER A 43 16.33 -30.18 17.27
CA SER A 43 17.67 -29.60 17.36
C SER A 43 18.17 -29.73 18.81
N LYS A 44 19.45 -30.08 18.96
CA LYS A 44 20.10 -30.31 20.25
C LYS A 44 20.04 -29.05 21.13
N GLY A 45 19.32 -29.15 22.24
CA GLY A 45 19.68 -28.55 23.53
C GLY A 45 19.88 -27.03 23.60
N ALA A 46 18.98 -26.24 23.02
CA ALA A 46 18.79 -24.87 23.48
C ALA A 46 17.66 -24.87 24.52
N GLU A 47 17.94 -24.39 25.73
CA GLU A 47 16.91 -24.16 26.76
C GLU A 47 15.83 -23.22 26.19
N ILE A 48 14.56 -23.50 26.52
CA ILE A 48 13.45 -22.66 26.05
C ILE A 48 13.61 -21.29 26.69
N VAL A 49 13.93 -20.28 25.89
CA VAL A 49 14.04 -18.89 26.34
C VAL A 49 12.66 -18.41 26.79
N THR A 50 12.56 -18.07 28.06
CA THR A 50 11.36 -17.52 28.69
C THR A 50 11.48 -16.00 28.84
N GLU A 51 10.37 -15.37 29.23
CA GLU A 51 10.37 -13.95 29.58
C GLU A 51 11.37 -13.57 30.68
N SER A 52 11.71 -14.52 31.56
CA SER A 52 12.65 -14.30 32.66
C SER A 52 14.10 -14.21 32.20
N ASP A 53 14.40 -14.71 31.00
CA ASP A 53 15.74 -14.71 30.39
C ASP A 53 16.04 -13.40 29.62
N GLU A 54 15.00 -12.58 29.39
CA GLU A 54 15.12 -11.28 28.74
C GLU A 54 15.84 -10.28 29.64
N SER A 55 16.94 -9.67 29.15
CA SER A 55 17.62 -8.64 29.92
C SER A 55 16.69 -7.44 30.17
N SER A 56 16.88 -6.76 31.30
CA SER A 56 16.10 -5.56 31.64
C SER A 56 16.14 -4.47 30.55
N ARG A 57 17.21 -4.42 29.75
CA ARG A 57 17.36 -3.53 28.59
C ARG A 57 16.49 -3.97 27.41
N GLN A 58 16.50 -5.25 27.06
CA GLN A 58 15.67 -5.80 26.00
C GLN A 58 14.18 -5.64 26.32
N ARG A 59 13.78 -5.97 27.56
CA ARG A 59 12.40 -5.77 28.02
C ARG A 59 11.97 -4.32 27.92
N ARG A 60 12.83 -3.38 28.33
CA ARG A 60 12.58 -1.94 28.21
C ARG A 60 12.41 -1.52 26.75
N ALA A 61 13.32 -1.96 25.86
CA ALA A 61 13.23 -1.64 24.44
C ALA A 61 11.92 -2.15 23.83
N ARG A 62 11.53 -3.38 24.15
CA ARG A 62 10.27 -3.99 23.70
C ARG A 62 9.04 -3.21 24.16
N LEU A 63 8.92 -2.88 25.44
CA LEU A 63 7.80 -2.10 25.97
C LEU A 63 7.71 -0.70 25.33
N ARG A 64 8.86 -0.05 25.11
CA ARG A 64 8.94 1.23 24.39
C ARG A 64 8.48 1.09 22.94
N MET A 65 8.80 -0.03 22.28
CA MET A 65 8.32 -0.32 20.94
C MET A 65 6.80 -0.55 20.87
N GLU A 66 6.21 -1.22 21.85
CA GLU A 66 4.76 -1.40 21.95
C GLU A 66 4.04 -0.04 22.09
N LEU A 67 4.55 0.84 22.97
CA LEU A 67 4.04 2.21 23.10
C LEU A 67 4.20 3.01 21.81
N ALA A 68 5.37 2.96 21.19
CA ALA A 68 5.64 3.66 19.94
C ALA A 68 4.67 3.25 18.83
N SER A 69 4.40 1.95 18.68
CA SER A 69 3.45 1.45 17.67
C SER A 69 2.04 1.99 17.95
N GLY A 70 1.58 1.90 19.21
CA GLY A 70 0.25 2.39 19.59
C GLY A 70 0.09 3.90 19.36
N TYR A 71 1.10 4.70 19.72
CA TYR A 71 1.07 6.14 19.45
C TYR A 71 1.12 6.47 17.96
N PHE A 72 1.89 5.70 17.17
CA PHE A 72 1.94 5.88 15.72
C PHE A 72 0.59 5.55 15.07
N GLU A 73 -0.09 4.48 15.50
CA GLU A 73 -1.44 4.13 15.02
C GLU A 73 -2.47 5.22 15.33
N GLN A 74 -2.35 5.87 16.49
CA GLN A 74 -3.19 7.00 16.90
C GLN A 74 -2.82 8.33 16.21
N GLY A 75 -1.81 8.35 15.34
CA GLY A 75 -1.33 9.55 14.66
C GLY A 75 -0.47 10.47 15.52
N GLN A 76 -0.17 10.10 16.77
CA GLN A 76 0.69 10.85 17.71
C GLN A 76 2.17 10.66 17.36
N THR A 77 2.53 11.18 16.19
CA THR A 77 3.77 10.85 15.48
C THR A 77 5.04 11.30 16.23
N THR A 78 4.99 12.45 16.91
CA THR A 78 6.12 12.95 17.71
C THR A 78 6.31 12.15 19.01
N VAL A 79 5.22 11.71 19.65
CA VAL A 79 5.27 10.86 20.84
C VAL A 79 5.83 9.49 20.48
N ALA A 80 5.34 8.90 19.38
CA ALA A 80 5.90 7.66 18.85
C ALA A 80 7.41 7.78 18.59
N LEU A 81 7.87 8.89 18.01
CA LEU A 81 9.28 9.12 17.76
C LEU A 81 10.12 9.18 19.06
N ASP A 82 9.58 9.77 20.12
CA ASP A 82 10.26 9.81 21.42
C ASP A 82 10.42 8.39 22.00
N GLU A 83 9.34 7.61 22.00
CA GLU A 83 9.33 6.22 22.46
C GLU A 83 10.33 5.35 21.66
N ILE A 84 10.41 5.55 20.34
CA ILE A 84 11.39 4.87 19.47
C ILE A 84 12.83 5.25 19.84
N LYS A 85 13.11 6.52 20.11
CA LYS A 85 14.45 6.96 20.54
C LYS A 85 14.84 6.30 21.85
N GLN A 86 13.90 6.18 22.79
CA GLN A 86 14.14 5.50 24.06
C GLN A 86 14.33 3.99 23.86
N ALA A 87 13.59 3.36 22.94
CA ALA A 87 13.79 1.95 22.56
C ALA A 87 15.20 1.72 21.99
N LEU A 88 15.64 2.57 21.06
CA LEU A 88 16.98 2.50 20.44
C LEU A 88 18.11 2.82 21.41
N ALA A 89 17.87 3.66 22.43
CA ALA A 89 18.84 3.88 23.50
C ALA A 89 19.03 2.63 24.38
N ALA A 90 17.97 1.82 24.56
CA ALA A 90 18.02 0.58 25.32
C ALA A 90 18.57 -0.60 24.48
N ASP A 91 18.21 -0.66 23.20
CA ASP A 91 18.70 -1.63 22.22
C ASP A 91 19.03 -0.95 20.88
N PRO A 92 20.31 -0.56 20.67
CA PRO A 92 20.75 0.11 19.44
C PRO A 92 20.68 -0.75 18.18
N ASN A 93 20.49 -2.07 18.31
CA ASN A 93 20.43 -3.03 17.21
C ASN A 93 19.01 -3.55 16.96
N ASN A 94 17.98 -2.81 17.40
CA ASN A 94 16.59 -3.18 17.17
C ASN A 94 16.14 -2.78 15.74
N ALA A 95 16.10 -3.75 14.82
CA ALA A 95 15.66 -3.53 13.44
C ALA A 95 14.20 -3.05 13.34
N ASP A 96 13.30 -3.59 14.16
CA ASP A 96 11.88 -3.20 14.19
C ASP A 96 11.71 -1.72 14.61
N ALA A 97 12.55 -1.24 15.54
CA ALA A 97 12.59 0.16 15.94
C ALA A 97 13.02 1.11 14.82
N TYR A 98 14.05 0.74 14.06
CA TYR A 98 14.45 1.51 12.88
C TYR A 98 13.40 1.46 11.76
N ASN A 99 12.71 0.33 11.56
CA ASN A 99 11.61 0.23 10.61
C ASN A 99 10.48 1.21 10.96
N LEU A 100 10.03 1.21 12.22
CA LEU A 100 8.98 2.11 12.68
C LEU A 100 9.43 3.57 12.64
N ARG A 101 10.71 3.86 12.96
CA ARG A 101 11.30 5.19 12.80
C ARG A 101 11.22 5.68 11.35
N GLY A 102 11.50 4.78 10.40
CA GLY A 102 11.36 5.05 8.96
C GLY A 102 9.95 5.47 8.59
N LEU A 103 8.94 4.69 9.01
CA LEU A 103 7.52 5.00 8.80
C LEU A 103 7.08 6.31 9.45
N VAL A 104 7.58 6.60 10.67
CA VAL A 104 7.36 7.87 11.37
C VAL A 104 7.89 9.04 10.56
N TYR A 105 9.11 8.95 10.03
CA TYR A 105 9.67 10.01 9.20
C TYR A 105 8.99 10.14 7.83
N MET A 106 8.50 9.05 7.25
CA MET A 106 7.65 9.14 6.05
C MET A 106 6.39 9.96 6.32
N ARG A 107 5.76 9.79 7.49
CA ARG A 107 4.58 10.58 7.88
C ARG A 107 4.90 12.04 8.17
N LEU A 108 6.10 12.31 8.64
CA LEU A 108 6.63 13.67 8.84
C LEU A 108 7.18 14.29 7.54
N GLU A 109 7.08 13.58 6.40
CA GLU A 109 7.61 14.00 5.10
C GLU A 109 9.14 14.21 5.07
N ASP A 110 9.88 13.66 6.04
CA ASP A 110 11.34 13.66 6.06
C ASP A 110 11.89 12.39 5.40
N ALA A 111 11.95 12.43 4.07
CA ALA A 111 12.36 11.27 3.28
C ALA A 111 13.83 10.85 3.52
N GLY A 112 14.70 11.79 3.91
CA GLY A 112 16.11 11.52 4.18
C GLY A 112 16.31 10.71 5.46
N LEU A 113 15.65 11.13 6.56
CA LEU A 113 15.68 10.38 7.82
C LEU A 113 14.91 9.06 7.74
N ALA A 114 13.87 8.99 6.90
CA ALA A 114 13.19 7.74 6.61
C ALA A 114 14.11 6.73 5.93
N GLU A 115 14.84 7.15 4.89
CA GLU A 115 15.80 6.30 4.17
C GLU A 115 16.94 5.81 5.06
N ASP A 116 17.55 6.70 5.88
CA ASP A 116 18.57 6.30 6.86
C ASP A 116 18.04 5.20 7.79
N SER A 117 16.82 5.39 8.31
CA SER A 117 16.21 4.44 9.23
C SER A 117 15.96 3.08 8.58
N PHE A 118 15.40 3.03 7.36
CA PHE A 118 15.23 1.75 6.66
C PHE A 118 16.57 1.07 6.32
N ARG A 119 17.58 1.84 5.91
CA ARG A 119 18.92 1.28 5.63
C ARG A 119 19.56 0.69 6.89
N ARG A 120 19.38 1.32 8.05
CA ARG A 120 19.82 0.76 9.35
C ARG A 120 19.07 -0.52 9.70
N ALA A 121 17.74 -0.55 9.51
CA ALA A 121 16.95 -1.77 9.73
C ALA A 121 17.41 -2.93 8.82
N ILE A 122 17.65 -2.68 7.53
CA ILE A 122 18.15 -3.67 6.57
C ILE A 122 19.57 -4.13 6.92
N ALA A 123 20.44 -3.23 7.40
CA ALA A 123 21.79 -3.61 7.81
C ALA A 123 21.78 -4.58 9.02
N ILE A 124 20.80 -4.45 9.91
CA ILE A 124 20.63 -5.33 11.07
C ILE A 124 19.94 -6.64 10.67
N ASN A 125 18.85 -6.56 9.91
CA ASN A 125 18.11 -7.73 9.41
C ASN A 125 17.92 -7.64 7.88
N PRO A 126 18.86 -8.17 7.09
CA PRO A 126 18.81 -8.06 5.63
C PRO A 126 17.66 -8.84 4.96
N ARG A 127 16.96 -9.72 5.66
CA ARG A 127 15.90 -10.55 5.09
C ARG A 127 14.51 -10.18 5.60
N ASP A 128 14.36 -9.03 6.26
CA ASP A 128 13.05 -8.57 6.71
C ASP A 128 12.19 -8.08 5.53
N PRO A 129 11.13 -8.81 5.15
CA PRO A 129 10.31 -8.42 4.01
C PRO A 129 9.47 -7.16 4.29
N ASN A 130 9.13 -6.87 5.56
CA ASN A 130 8.33 -5.69 5.92
C ASN A 130 9.15 -4.42 5.74
N VAL A 131 10.41 -4.42 6.19
CA VAL A 131 11.33 -3.30 5.99
C VAL A 131 11.55 -3.04 4.50
N ARG A 132 11.73 -4.10 3.72
CA ARG A 132 11.93 -4.01 2.27
C ARG A 132 10.69 -3.49 1.54
N HIS A 133 9.50 -3.94 1.92
CA HIS A 133 8.25 -3.38 1.45
C HIS A 133 8.16 -1.86 1.74
N ASN A 134 8.36 -1.46 3.00
CA ASN A 134 8.25 -0.07 3.41
C ASN A 134 9.29 0.82 2.69
N TYR A 135 10.53 0.32 2.57
CA TYR A 135 11.58 1.06 1.88
C TYR A 135 11.32 1.17 0.37
N GLY A 136 10.85 0.09 -0.27
CA GLY A 136 10.41 0.12 -1.66
C GLY A 136 9.31 1.16 -1.90
N TRP A 137 8.38 1.30 -0.96
CA TRP A 137 7.34 2.32 -1.04
C TRP A 137 7.88 3.74 -0.92
N LEU A 138 8.80 4.02 0.02
CA LEU A 138 9.49 5.31 0.12
C LEU A 138 10.20 5.67 -1.20
N LEU A 139 10.96 4.72 -1.76
CA LEU A 139 11.68 4.91 -3.02
C LEU A 139 10.71 5.21 -4.17
N CYS A 140 9.56 4.54 -4.19
CA CYS A 140 8.52 4.81 -5.16
C CYS A 140 7.96 6.24 -5.06
N GLN A 141 7.74 6.73 -3.83
CA GLN A 141 7.29 8.11 -3.60
C GLN A 141 8.34 9.14 -4.05
N GLN A 142 9.63 8.80 -3.99
CA GLN A 142 10.73 9.60 -4.52
C GLN A 142 10.96 9.43 -6.03
N ASN A 143 10.08 8.72 -6.76
CA ASN A 143 10.21 8.38 -8.17
C ASN A 143 11.45 7.51 -8.52
N ARG A 144 12.06 6.87 -7.53
CA ARG A 144 13.19 5.92 -7.70
C ARG A 144 12.65 4.52 -8.00
N TYR A 145 11.96 4.38 -9.13
CA TYR A 145 11.17 3.19 -9.45
C TYR A 145 11.99 1.89 -9.61
N GLY A 146 13.22 1.99 -10.13
CA GLY A 146 14.12 0.84 -10.26
C GLY A 146 14.48 0.27 -8.90
N ASP A 147 14.99 1.13 -8.01
CA ASP A 147 15.34 0.78 -6.63
C ASP A 147 14.12 0.25 -5.87
N ALA A 148 12.95 0.88 -6.04
CA ALA A 148 11.70 0.43 -5.42
C ALA A 148 11.35 -1.01 -5.82
N THR A 149 11.44 -1.31 -7.12
CA THR A 149 11.15 -2.64 -7.67
C THR A 149 12.11 -3.69 -7.12
N GLN A 150 13.39 -3.34 -6.95
CA GLN A 150 14.37 -4.23 -6.32
C GLN A 150 13.95 -4.55 -4.88
N GLN A 151 13.60 -3.54 -4.07
CA GLN A 151 13.19 -3.78 -2.68
C GLN A 151 11.92 -4.65 -2.58
N PHE A 152 10.92 -4.40 -3.42
CA PHE A 152 9.71 -5.25 -3.46
C PHE A 152 10.03 -6.69 -3.88
N THR A 153 10.91 -6.89 -4.86
CA THR A 153 11.34 -8.22 -5.30
C THR A 153 12.04 -8.98 -4.18
N GLU A 154 12.92 -8.30 -3.43
CA GLU A 154 13.61 -8.89 -2.28
C GLU A 154 12.65 -9.22 -1.12
N ALA A 155 11.58 -8.42 -0.93
CA ALA A 155 10.52 -8.74 0.03
C ALA A 155 9.72 -10.00 -0.38
N LEU A 156 9.31 -10.07 -1.64
CA LEU A 156 8.51 -11.17 -2.19
C LEU A 156 9.30 -12.48 -2.35
N ALA A 157 10.63 -12.45 -2.25
CA ALA A 157 11.47 -13.64 -2.27
C ALA A 157 11.51 -14.40 -0.94
N VAL A 158 10.93 -13.84 0.13
CA VAL A 158 10.91 -14.45 1.47
C VAL A 158 9.70 -15.41 1.59
N PRO A 159 9.90 -16.74 1.69
CA PRO A 159 8.78 -17.69 1.64
C PRO A 159 7.78 -17.56 2.80
N SER A 160 8.25 -17.13 3.97
CA SER A 160 7.41 -16.97 5.17
C SER A 160 6.69 -15.62 5.24
N TYR A 161 6.83 -14.76 4.23
CA TYR A 161 6.18 -13.46 4.23
C TYR A 161 4.67 -13.60 4.05
N THR A 162 3.87 -12.90 4.85
CA THR A 162 2.40 -13.05 4.82
C THR A 162 1.74 -11.99 3.94
N ASP A 163 2.35 -10.81 3.79
CA ASP A 163 1.75 -9.67 3.10
C ASP A 163 2.12 -9.62 1.59
N HIS A 164 2.23 -10.79 0.96
CA HIS A 164 2.55 -10.91 -0.48
C HIS A 164 1.58 -10.11 -1.36
N ALA A 165 0.27 -10.25 -1.10
CA ALA A 165 -0.77 -9.54 -1.87
C ALA A 165 -0.59 -8.02 -1.81
N LYS A 166 -0.33 -7.49 -0.61
CA LYS A 166 -0.12 -6.05 -0.37
C LYS A 166 1.13 -5.55 -1.09
N THR A 167 2.23 -6.32 -1.04
CA THR A 167 3.47 -5.94 -1.74
C THR A 167 3.31 -6.01 -3.25
N LEU A 168 2.67 -7.04 -3.80
CA LEU A 168 2.37 -7.15 -5.23
C LEU A 168 1.48 -6.00 -5.72
N MET A 169 0.45 -5.64 -4.95
CA MET A 169 -0.41 -4.48 -5.22
C MET A 169 0.41 -3.19 -5.24
N THR A 170 1.22 -2.95 -4.20
CA THR A 170 2.03 -1.73 -4.06
C THR A 170 3.07 -1.62 -5.17
N GLN A 171 3.72 -2.73 -5.52
CA GLN A 171 4.63 -2.81 -6.66
C GLN A 171 3.90 -2.48 -7.98
N GLY A 172 2.72 -3.05 -8.20
CA GLY A 172 1.90 -2.78 -9.39
C GLY A 172 1.51 -1.30 -9.51
N VAL A 173 1.09 -0.67 -8.41
CA VAL A 173 0.83 0.79 -8.38
C VAL A 173 2.09 1.59 -8.65
N CYS A 174 3.24 1.16 -8.12
CA CYS A 174 4.51 1.81 -8.39
C CYS A 174 4.90 1.73 -9.87
N GLN A 175 4.70 0.56 -10.48
CA GLN A 175 4.93 0.33 -11.91
C GLN A 175 4.02 1.19 -12.78
N LEU A 176 2.76 1.41 -12.38
CA LEU A 176 1.88 2.37 -13.06
C LEU A 176 2.44 3.79 -13.04
N ARG A 177 2.96 4.26 -11.89
CA ARG A 177 3.61 5.58 -11.77
C ARG A 177 4.86 5.68 -12.65
N ALA A 178 5.58 4.58 -12.78
CA ALA A 178 6.74 4.45 -13.67
C ALA A 178 6.39 4.32 -15.17
N GLY A 179 5.10 4.25 -15.52
CA GLY A 179 4.64 4.01 -16.90
C GLY A 179 4.77 2.57 -17.40
N GLN A 180 5.20 1.64 -16.54
CA GLN A 180 5.44 0.22 -16.81
C GLN A 180 4.13 -0.58 -16.76
N ARG A 181 3.23 -0.31 -17.71
CA ARG A 181 1.85 -0.84 -17.69
C ARG A 181 1.77 -2.37 -17.76
N ALA A 182 2.63 -3.02 -18.54
CA ALA A 182 2.61 -4.48 -18.70
C ALA A 182 3.11 -5.19 -17.43
N GLU A 183 4.14 -4.65 -16.78
CA GLU A 183 4.64 -5.10 -15.49
C GLU A 183 3.57 -4.90 -14.41
N ALA A 184 2.94 -3.73 -14.39
CA ALA A 184 1.88 -3.39 -13.45
C ALA A 184 0.71 -4.38 -13.52
N GLU A 185 0.22 -4.69 -14.73
CA GLU A 185 -0.85 -5.67 -14.92
C GLU A 185 -0.45 -7.03 -14.36
N ARG A 186 0.78 -7.51 -14.62
CA ARG A 186 1.27 -8.78 -14.08
C ARG A 186 1.31 -8.78 -12.55
N SER A 187 1.83 -7.72 -11.93
CA SER A 187 1.90 -7.61 -10.46
C SER A 187 0.50 -7.53 -9.84
N LEU A 188 -0.40 -6.74 -10.43
CA LEU A 188 -1.77 -6.57 -9.95
C LEU A 188 -2.62 -7.83 -10.14
N MET A 189 -2.42 -8.58 -11.24
CA MET A 189 -3.09 -9.87 -11.45
C MET A 189 -2.68 -10.88 -10.38
N LYS A 190 -1.39 -11.00 -10.06
CA LYS A 190 -0.92 -11.85 -8.95
C LYS A 190 -1.47 -11.39 -7.60
N ALA A 191 -1.57 -10.07 -7.36
CA ALA A 191 -2.21 -9.56 -6.15
C ALA A 191 -3.70 -9.96 -6.09
N TYR A 192 -4.41 -9.89 -7.22
CA TYR A 192 -5.82 -10.27 -7.33
C TYR A 192 -6.05 -11.77 -7.13
N GLU A 193 -5.13 -12.63 -7.57
CA GLU A 193 -5.19 -14.07 -7.33
C GLU A 193 -5.15 -14.42 -5.84
N ILE A 194 -4.47 -13.60 -5.02
CA ILE A 194 -4.36 -13.80 -3.57
C ILE A 194 -5.50 -13.10 -2.82
N ASP A 195 -5.79 -11.84 -3.17
CA ASP A 195 -6.86 -11.03 -2.58
C ASP A 195 -7.71 -10.38 -3.67
N ALA A 196 -8.72 -11.10 -4.10
CA ALA A 196 -9.64 -10.66 -5.14
C ALA A 196 -10.68 -9.63 -4.64
N GLY A 197 -10.68 -9.30 -3.34
CA GLY A 197 -11.56 -8.31 -2.71
C GLY A 197 -10.95 -6.91 -2.63
N ASN A 198 -9.66 -6.78 -2.94
CA ASN A 198 -8.94 -5.53 -2.81
C ASN A 198 -9.42 -4.47 -3.84
N PRO A 199 -9.99 -3.32 -3.38
CA PRO A 199 -10.55 -2.31 -4.28
C PRO A 199 -9.48 -1.59 -5.10
N VAL A 200 -8.27 -1.43 -4.56
CA VAL A 200 -7.14 -0.79 -5.27
C VAL A 200 -6.71 -1.68 -6.43
N VAL A 201 -6.60 -2.99 -6.22
CA VAL A 201 -6.25 -3.94 -7.29
C VAL A 201 -7.33 -3.94 -8.38
N GLY A 202 -8.60 -4.11 -8.00
CA GLY A 202 -9.71 -4.15 -8.95
C GLY A 202 -9.85 -2.86 -9.77
N PHE A 203 -9.71 -1.69 -9.14
CA PHE A 203 -9.77 -0.40 -9.82
C PHE A 203 -8.61 -0.21 -10.82
N ASN A 204 -7.38 -0.55 -10.43
CA ASN A 204 -6.22 -0.39 -11.31
C ASN A 204 -6.24 -1.37 -12.49
N LEU A 205 -6.67 -2.62 -12.28
CA LEU A 205 -6.87 -3.58 -13.38
C LEU A 205 -7.98 -3.11 -14.33
N ALA A 206 -9.13 -2.68 -13.80
CA ALA A 206 -10.20 -2.13 -14.61
C ALA A 206 -9.73 -0.92 -15.45
N SER A 207 -8.95 -0.02 -14.84
CA SER A 207 -8.42 1.18 -15.50
C SER A 207 -7.44 0.83 -16.63
N LEU A 208 -6.53 -0.12 -16.41
CA LEU A 208 -5.60 -0.61 -17.43
C LEU A 208 -6.34 -1.21 -18.63
N LEU A 209 -7.34 -2.05 -18.36
CA LEU A 209 -8.14 -2.69 -19.40
C LEU A 209 -9.01 -1.69 -20.17
N ALA A 210 -9.60 -0.72 -19.46
CA ALA A 210 -10.37 0.36 -20.07
C ALA A 210 -9.50 1.25 -20.99
N GLN A 211 -8.24 1.52 -20.61
CA GLN A 211 -7.29 2.25 -21.48
C GLN A 211 -6.98 1.50 -22.77
N ARG A 212 -7.05 0.17 -22.75
CA ARG A 212 -6.90 -0.69 -23.94
C ARG A 212 -8.23 -1.01 -24.64
N GLU A 213 -9.30 -0.32 -24.26
CA GLU A 213 -10.66 -0.52 -24.78
C GLU A 213 -11.22 -1.94 -24.58
N GLU A 214 -10.68 -2.68 -23.62
CA GLU A 214 -11.14 -4.03 -23.27
C GLU A 214 -12.34 -3.96 -22.31
N TRP A 215 -13.41 -3.31 -22.76
CA TRP A 215 -14.53 -2.87 -21.92
C TRP A 215 -15.17 -3.99 -21.12
N SER A 216 -15.40 -5.16 -21.72
CA SER A 216 -16.01 -6.32 -21.04
C SER A 216 -15.11 -6.86 -19.92
N ARG A 217 -13.78 -6.90 -20.15
CA ARG A 217 -12.82 -7.29 -19.11
C ARG A 217 -12.72 -6.24 -18.02
N ALA A 218 -12.70 -4.95 -18.39
CA ALA A 218 -12.68 -3.86 -17.42
C ALA A 218 -13.94 -3.88 -16.51
N GLN A 219 -15.10 -4.15 -17.11
CA GLN A 219 -16.39 -4.28 -16.42
C GLN A 219 -16.35 -5.35 -15.32
N PHE A 220 -15.71 -6.50 -15.59
CA PHE A 220 -15.58 -7.60 -14.63
C PHE A 220 -14.96 -7.11 -13.31
N TYR A 221 -13.83 -6.40 -13.37
CA TYR A 221 -13.13 -5.93 -12.17
C TYR A 221 -13.87 -4.78 -11.49
N ILE A 222 -14.33 -3.78 -12.25
CA ILE A 222 -14.92 -2.56 -11.65
C ILE A 222 -16.27 -2.84 -10.98
N ARG A 223 -17.07 -3.78 -11.49
CA ARG A 223 -18.36 -4.16 -10.87
C ARG A 223 -18.16 -4.71 -9.47
N ARG A 224 -17.14 -5.54 -9.24
CA ARG A 224 -16.84 -6.07 -7.92
C ARG A 224 -16.52 -4.94 -6.93
N VAL A 225 -15.71 -3.96 -7.34
CA VAL A 225 -15.38 -2.80 -6.50
C VAL A 225 -16.64 -1.99 -6.19
N ASN A 226 -17.45 -1.68 -7.20
CA ASN A 226 -18.64 -0.83 -7.05
C ASN A 226 -19.80 -1.49 -6.29
N ASN A 227 -19.86 -2.82 -6.29
CA ASN A 227 -20.81 -3.60 -5.50
C ASN A 227 -20.34 -3.86 -4.06
N SER A 228 -19.19 -3.29 -3.65
CA SER A 228 -18.67 -3.39 -2.29
C SER A 228 -18.82 -2.06 -1.53
N PRO A 229 -18.69 -2.05 -0.18
CA PRO A 229 -18.63 -0.82 0.60
C PRO A 229 -17.53 0.15 0.13
N SER A 230 -16.46 -0.38 -0.47
CA SER A 230 -15.27 0.35 -0.94
C SER A 230 -15.50 1.19 -2.21
N ALA A 231 -16.70 1.18 -2.79
CA ALA A 231 -17.00 2.04 -3.93
C ALA A 231 -16.82 3.52 -3.56
N SER A 232 -16.28 4.30 -4.49
CA SER A 232 -16.00 5.73 -4.38
C SER A 232 -16.55 6.48 -5.58
N ALA A 233 -16.52 7.82 -5.55
CA ALA A 233 -16.88 8.62 -6.71
C ALA A 233 -16.06 8.23 -7.96
N GLU A 234 -14.75 8.02 -7.79
CA GLU A 234 -13.82 7.65 -8.86
C GLU A 234 -14.14 6.26 -9.46
N THR A 235 -14.38 5.25 -8.61
CA THR A 235 -14.67 3.88 -9.10
C THR A 235 -16.05 3.80 -9.76
N LEU A 236 -17.04 4.53 -9.24
CA LEU A 236 -18.37 4.63 -9.84
C LEU A 236 -18.31 5.34 -11.19
N TRP A 237 -17.53 6.42 -11.28
CA TRP A 237 -17.34 7.14 -12.53
C TRP A 237 -16.68 6.28 -13.60
N LEU A 238 -15.63 5.53 -13.26
CA LEU A 238 -15.03 4.56 -14.17
C LEU A 238 -16.06 3.51 -14.62
N GLY A 239 -16.85 2.99 -13.68
CA GLY A 239 -17.95 2.07 -13.99
C GLY A 239 -18.95 2.67 -14.98
N ILE A 240 -19.40 3.91 -14.77
CA ILE A 240 -20.31 4.63 -15.67
C ILE A 240 -19.71 4.74 -17.08
N LYS A 241 -18.44 5.12 -17.20
CA LYS A 241 -17.76 5.23 -18.50
C LYS A 241 -17.69 3.88 -19.22
N ILE A 242 -17.37 2.81 -18.50
CA ILE A 242 -17.32 1.44 -19.05
C ILE A 242 -18.72 0.99 -19.51
N GLU A 243 -19.75 1.15 -18.67
CA GLU A 243 -21.12 0.74 -19.02
C GLU A 243 -21.69 1.55 -20.20
N ARG A 244 -21.30 2.83 -20.35
CA ARG A 244 -21.61 3.63 -21.54
C ARG A 244 -20.99 3.05 -22.82
N ARG A 245 -19.73 2.63 -22.76
CA ARG A 245 -19.04 2.00 -23.91
C ARG A 245 -19.64 0.65 -24.28
N LEU A 246 -20.22 -0.05 -23.31
CA LEU A 246 -20.96 -1.30 -23.49
C LEU A 246 -22.46 -1.09 -23.83
N ASN A 247 -22.90 0.16 -23.97
CA ASN A 247 -24.29 0.53 -24.25
C ASN A 247 -25.31 0.01 -23.22
N ASN A 248 -24.90 -0.15 -21.96
CA ASN A 248 -25.74 -0.63 -20.87
C ASN A 248 -26.37 0.55 -20.10
N ARG A 249 -27.46 1.10 -20.65
CA ARG A 249 -28.12 2.30 -20.11
C ARG A 249 -28.67 2.12 -18.70
N GLU A 250 -29.14 0.92 -18.37
CA GLU A 250 -29.66 0.61 -17.04
C GLU A 250 -28.56 0.70 -15.99
N ALA A 251 -27.41 0.05 -16.22
CA ALA A 251 -26.29 0.10 -15.29
C ALA A 251 -25.73 1.52 -15.15
N VAL A 252 -25.70 2.31 -16.24
CA VAL A 252 -25.32 3.73 -16.18
C VAL A 252 -26.22 4.51 -15.23
N ALA A 253 -27.54 4.34 -15.33
CA ALA A 253 -28.50 5.02 -14.46
C ALA A 253 -28.37 4.57 -12.99
N GLN A 254 -28.16 3.27 -12.75
CA GLN A 254 -27.97 2.73 -11.39
C GLN A 254 -26.70 3.28 -10.74
N LEU A 255 -25.56 3.24 -11.44
CA LEU A 255 -24.29 3.76 -10.95
C LEU A 255 -24.35 5.29 -10.76
N GLY A 256 -24.97 6.01 -11.70
CA GLY A 256 -25.19 7.45 -11.60
C GLY A 256 -26.02 7.85 -10.38
N GLY A 257 -27.13 7.15 -10.13
CA GLY A 257 -27.94 7.37 -8.93
C GLY A 257 -27.19 7.03 -7.64
N GLN A 258 -26.33 6.01 -7.65
CA GLN A 258 -25.45 5.72 -6.51
C GLN A 258 -24.42 6.83 -6.29
N LEU A 259 -23.80 7.33 -7.36
CA LEU A 259 -22.82 8.41 -7.34
C LEU A 259 -23.43 9.70 -6.76
N GLN A 260 -24.59 10.12 -7.24
CA GLN A 260 -25.28 11.32 -6.74
C GLN A 260 -25.71 11.19 -5.28
N ARG A 261 -26.20 10.01 -4.86
CA ARG A 261 -26.64 9.81 -3.46
C ARG A 261 -25.49 9.75 -2.46
N ARG A 262 -24.39 9.08 -2.82
CA ARG A 262 -23.26 8.86 -1.90
C ARG A 262 -22.21 9.97 -1.95
N PHE A 263 -22.06 10.61 -3.10
CA PHE A 263 -21.00 11.58 -3.37
C PHE A 263 -21.50 12.83 -4.12
N PRO A 264 -22.58 13.49 -3.65
CA PRO A 264 -23.25 14.58 -4.38
C PRO A 264 -22.34 15.77 -4.73
N GLN A 265 -21.32 16.02 -3.92
CA GLN A 265 -20.39 17.14 -4.11
C GLN A 265 -19.13 16.76 -4.90
N SER A 266 -19.01 15.50 -5.33
CA SER A 266 -17.85 15.05 -6.10
C SER A 266 -17.84 15.66 -7.51
N ARG A 267 -16.64 15.83 -8.07
CA ARG A 267 -16.48 16.30 -9.46
C ARG A 267 -17.22 15.39 -10.43
N GLU A 268 -17.17 14.08 -10.17
CA GLU A 268 -17.80 13.03 -10.94
C GLU A 268 -19.33 13.14 -10.91
N ALA A 269 -19.94 13.40 -9.74
CA ALA A 269 -21.38 13.59 -9.64
C ALA A 269 -21.85 14.83 -10.43
N ILE A 270 -21.12 15.94 -10.31
CA ILE A 270 -21.42 17.17 -11.06
C ILE A 270 -21.25 16.94 -12.58
N ALA A 271 -20.25 16.17 -12.98
CA ALA A 271 -20.03 15.80 -14.38
C ALA A 271 -21.17 14.92 -14.91
N TYR A 272 -21.61 13.93 -14.12
CA TYR A 272 -22.76 13.08 -14.44
C TYR A 272 -24.04 13.90 -14.66
N GLU A 273 -24.35 14.82 -13.75
CA GLU A 273 -25.54 15.69 -13.80
C GLU A 273 -25.58 16.55 -15.06
N ARG A 274 -24.43 17.07 -15.47
CA ARG A 274 -24.28 17.89 -16.67
C ARG A 274 -24.25 17.07 -17.96
N GLY A 275 -24.32 15.75 -17.87
CA GLY A 275 -24.13 14.85 -19.00
C GLY A 275 -22.74 14.97 -19.62
N ASN A 276 -21.76 15.49 -18.87
CA ASN A 276 -20.40 15.68 -19.35
C ASN A 276 -19.55 14.46 -19.03
N PHE A 277 -19.38 13.59 -20.01
CA PHE A 277 -18.59 12.35 -19.90
C PHE A 277 -17.23 12.45 -20.58
N ASN A 278 -16.79 13.67 -20.90
CA ASN A 278 -15.50 13.90 -21.53
C ASN A 278 -14.40 13.93 -20.47
N ASP A 279 -13.34 13.15 -20.72
CA ASP A 279 -12.13 13.09 -19.91
C ASP A 279 -11.22 14.30 -20.15
#